data_AF-A0A8T0Y6P3-F1
#
_entry.id   AF-A0A8T0Y6P3-F1
#
_cell.length_a   1.000
_cell.length_b   1.000
_cell.length_c   1.000
_cell.angle_alpha   90.00
_cell.angle_beta   90.00
_cell.angle_gamma   90.00
#
_symmetry.space_group_name_H-M   'P 1'
#
loop_
_entity.id
_entity.type
_entity.pdbx_description
1 polymer ?
#
loop_
_entity_poly.entity_id
_entity_poly.type
_entity_poly.pdbx_seq_one_letter_code
_entity_poly.pdbx_strand_id
1 'polypeptide(L)'
;MTEIIRQLPPQLKCRLSVKSGEPLTPCRDKVPGHDFTFMVADGYDVLLGHIKRVFDTTNGLTWEESVSVYVKPTNHAPQKDYIQVATDSTAMEAQFATIWHTARLRKHGHAAFVLMLYVYVSRPRAQRLTSLRRATDGRIQEQLRRVAAYMREYSIEGGPASQRYAAISQARLPDDAPVQVPDNATMRQLRFIDEQERAMDHDQVEQQRRCDGEYHLVRVRMHGTPVPMYLNVSDLREALGLPQYSLRPPHRDSL
;
A
#
# COMPACT_ATOMS: atom_id res chain seq x y z
N MET A 1 47.81 13.41 -33.66
CA MET A 1 46.70 12.44 -33.52
C MET A 1 45.98 12.80 -32.23
N THR A 2 44.74 13.30 -32.17
CA THR A 2 43.56 13.09 -33.01
C THR A 2 42.57 14.23 -32.73
N GLU A 3 42.34 15.09 -33.73
CA GLU A 3 41.41 16.22 -33.70
C GLU A 3 39.98 15.79 -34.10
N ILE A 4 39.56 14.58 -33.68
CA ILE A 4 38.35 13.90 -34.20
C ILE A 4 37.11 14.09 -33.30
N ILE A 5 37.25 14.62 -32.08
CA ILE A 5 36.16 14.59 -31.06
C ILE A 5 35.10 15.70 -31.26
N ARG A 6 35.15 16.48 -32.35
CA ARG A 6 34.18 17.58 -32.56
C ARG A 6 32.91 17.16 -33.28
N GLN A 7 32.93 16.16 -34.16
CA GLN A 7 31.74 15.81 -34.93
C GLN A 7 30.81 14.87 -34.15
N LEU A 8 29.50 15.01 -34.36
CA LEU A 8 28.50 14.07 -33.86
C LEU A 8 28.83 12.69 -34.43
N PRO A 9 29.02 11.64 -33.61
CA PRO A 9 29.27 10.31 -34.12
C PRO A 9 28.05 9.85 -34.93
N PRO A 10 28.27 9.14 -36.05
CA PRO A 10 27.18 8.68 -36.91
C PRO A 10 26.25 7.71 -36.20
N GLN A 11 26.76 7.03 -35.16
CA GLN A 11 26.03 6.07 -34.35
C GLN A 11 25.95 6.55 -32.90
N LEU A 12 24.74 6.61 -32.36
CA LEU A 12 24.47 7.02 -30.98
C LEU A 12 23.91 5.86 -30.16
N LYS A 13 24.40 5.73 -28.93
CA LYS A 13 23.74 4.93 -27.89
C LYS A 13 22.60 5.74 -27.32
N CYS A 14 21.40 5.18 -27.38
CA CYS A 14 20.17 5.79 -26.91
C CYS A 14 19.62 5.01 -25.73
N ARG A 15 19.03 5.72 -24.77
CA ARG A 15 18.24 5.14 -23.68
C ARG A 15 16.86 5.78 -23.68
N LEU A 16 15.84 4.99 -24.01
CA LEU A 16 14.44 5.39 -23.98
C LEU A 16 13.84 5.14 -22.60
N SER A 17 13.17 6.14 -22.06
CA SER A 17 12.36 6.04 -20.85
C SER A 17 10.91 6.36 -21.18
N VAL A 18 10.01 5.38 -21.01
CA VAL A 18 8.57 5.59 -21.16
C VAL A 18 7.97 5.97 -19.79
N LYS A 19 7.31 7.12 -19.75
CA LYS A 19 6.71 7.70 -18.55
C LYS A 19 5.20 7.73 -18.65
N SER A 20 4.52 7.42 -17.56
CA SER A 20 3.06 7.54 -17.49
C SER A 20 2.67 8.90 -16.91
N GLY A 21 1.87 9.68 -17.65
CA GLY A 21 1.39 10.99 -17.22
C GLY A 21 1.63 12.09 -18.26
N GLU A 22 1.31 13.32 -17.88
CA GLU A 22 1.41 14.47 -18.78
C GLU A 22 2.87 14.79 -19.14
N PRO A 23 3.14 15.18 -20.40
CA PRO A 23 4.48 15.58 -20.82
C PRO A 23 5.09 16.64 -19.90
N LEU A 24 6.39 16.49 -19.63
CA LEU A 24 7.20 17.46 -18.88
C LEU A 24 6.82 17.64 -17.38
N THR A 25 5.81 16.92 -16.88
CA THR A 25 5.42 16.92 -15.46
C THR A 25 6.06 15.78 -14.67
N PRO A 26 6.19 15.86 -13.33
CA PRO A 26 6.76 14.77 -12.54
C PRO A 26 5.96 13.45 -12.65
N CYS A 27 6.54 12.44 -13.31
CA CYS A 27 5.94 11.11 -13.43
C CYS A 27 6.56 10.14 -12.40
N ARG A 28 5.71 9.44 -11.63
CA ARG A 28 6.14 8.43 -10.65
C ARG A 28 6.29 7.04 -11.25
N ASP A 29 5.45 6.71 -12.23
CA ASP A 29 5.49 5.40 -12.90
C ASP A 29 6.42 5.46 -14.10
N LYS A 30 7.52 4.69 -14.02
CA LYS A 30 8.54 4.59 -15.06
C LYS A 30 8.68 3.12 -15.45
N VAL A 31 8.60 2.85 -16.74
CA VAL A 31 9.01 1.55 -17.29
C VAL A 31 10.55 1.48 -17.21
N PRO A 32 11.16 0.28 -17.06
CA PRO A 32 12.60 0.13 -17.21
C PRO A 32 13.12 0.82 -18.48
N GLY A 33 14.31 1.42 -18.38
CA GLY A 33 14.94 2.07 -19.53
C GLY A 33 15.29 1.05 -20.61
N HIS A 34 15.03 1.39 -21.86
CA HIS A 34 15.35 0.55 -23.02
C HIS A 34 16.53 1.14 -23.77
N ASP A 35 17.59 0.35 -23.88
CA ASP A 35 18.80 0.76 -24.58
C ASP A 35 18.79 0.24 -26.01
N PHE A 36 19.09 1.12 -26.96
CA PHE A 36 19.27 0.74 -28.36
C PHE A 36 20.32 1.64 -29.01
N THR A 37 20.75 1.24 -30.19
CA THR A 37 21.71 2.00 -30.99
C THR A 37 20.98 2.56 -32.21
N PHE A 38 21.28 3.80 -32.56
CA PHE A 38 20.62 4.54 -33.63
C PHE A 38 21.66 5.21 -34.54
N MET A 39 21.47 5.09 -35.86
CA MET A 39 22.28 5.80 -36.84
C MET A 39 21.63 7.14 -37.17
N VAL A 40 22.35 8.24 -36.97
CA VAL A 40 21.79 9.59 -37.12
C VAL A 40 21.31 9.85 -38.55
N ALA A 41 22.04 9.32 -39.54
CA ALA A 41 21.71 9.44 -40.96
C ALA A 41 20.40 8.74 -41.36
N ASP A 42 19.91 7.79 -40.55
CA ASP A 42 18.65 7.08 -40.82
C ASP A 42 17.42 7.98 -40.56
N GLY A 43 17.61 9.11 -39.88
CA GLY A 43 16.57 10.12 -39.72
C GLY A 43 15.52 9.80 -38.67
N TYR A 44 14.55 10.72 -38.53
CA TYR A 44 13.55 10.68 -37.45
C TYR A 44 12.61 9.48 -37.54
N ASP A 45 12.19 9.07 -38.75
CA ASP A 45 11.25 7.97 -38.93
C ASP A 45 11.81 6.63 -38.44
N VAL A 46 13.12 6.40 -38.66
CA VAL A 46 13.80 5.20 -38.16
C VAL A 46 13.95 5.25 -36.65
N LEU A 47 14.25 6.42 -36.07
CA LEU A 47 14.24 6.60 -34.61
C LEU A 47 12.86 6.26 -34.03
N LEU A 48 11.79 6.75 -34.66
CA LEU A 48 10.42 6.47 -34.25
C LEU A 48 10.09 4.98 -34.38
N GLY A 49 10.57 4.31 -35.43
CA GLY A 49 10.45 2.86 -35.61
C GLY A 49 11.11 2.06 -34.49
N HIS A 50 12.30 2.47 -34.03
CA HIS A 50 12.95 1.86 -32.86
C HIS A 50 12.12 2.03 -31.59
N ILE A 51 11.57 3.23 -31.36
CA ILE A 51 10.73 3.51 -30.20
C ILE A 51 9.43 2.69 -30.29
N LYS A 52 8.78 2.62 -31.45
CA LYS A 52 7.57 1.82 -31.67
C LYS A 52 7.81 0.33 -31.39
N ARG A 53 8.96 -0.20 -31.81
CA ARG A 53 9.34 -1.59 -31.49
C ARG A 53 9.46 -1.84 -29.98
N VAL A 54 9.89 -0.85 -29.19
CA VAL A 54 9.89 -0.95 -27.72
C VAL A 54 8.46 -1.03 -27.17
N PHE A 55 7.53 -0.28 -27.75
CA PHE A 55 6.12 -0.37 -27.38
C PHE A 55 5.53 -1.74 -27.71
N ASP A 56 5.79 -2.27 -28.91
CA ASP A 56 5.27 -3.58 -29.34
C ASP A 56 5.81 -4.75 -28.50
N THR A 57 7.02 -4.61 -27.94
CA THR A 57 7.67 -5.65 -27.14
C THR A 57 7.42 -5.55 -25.63
N THR A 58 6.91 -4.40 -25.16
CA THR A 58 6.67 -4.16 -23.73
C THR A 58 5.20 -4.33 -23.39
N ASN A 59 4.88 -5.35 -22.59
CA ASN A 59 3.52 -5.59 -22.16
C ASN A 59 2.94 -4.39 -21.39
N GLY A 60 1.71 -3.99 -21.73
CA GLY A 60 1.02 -2.86 -21.10
C GLY A 60 1.43 -1.46 -21.60
N LEU A 61 2.15 -1.36 -22.71
CA LEU A 61 2.30 -0.12 -23.47
C LEU A 61 1.44 -0.19 -24.75
N THR A 62 0.77 0.92 -25.07
CA THR A 62 0.02 1.08 -26.30
C THR A 62 0.59 2.27 -27.06
N TRP A 63 0.88 2.09 -28.34
CA TRP A 63 1.35 3.17 -29.20
C TRP A 63 0.17 4.07 -29.61
N GLU A 64 0.31 5.38 -29.43
CA GLU A 64 -0.62 6.38 -29.95
C GLU A 64 0.07 7.11 -31.12
N GLU A 65 -0.66 7.39 -32.23
CA GLU A 65 -0.06 8.03 -33.40
C GLU A 65 0.44 9.46 -33.13
N SER A 66 -0.09 10.12 -32.10
CA SER A 66 0.25 11.49 -31.69
C SER A 66 1.42 11.56 -30.69
N VAL A 67 2.14 10.46 -30.46
CA VAL A 67 3.23 10.42 -29.47
C VAL A 67 4.37 11.37 -29.86
N SER A 68 4.67 12.29 -28.94
CA SER A 68 5.82 13.18 -29.04
C SER A 68 7.04 12.60 -28.31
N VAL A 69 8.19 12.62 -28.98
CA VAL A 69 9.48 12.19 -28.44
C VAL A 69 10.21 13.40 -27.87
N TYR A 70 10.74 13.28 -26.65
CA TYR A 70 11.51 14.32 -25.99
C TYR A 70 12.94 13.84 -25.73
N VAL A 71 13.88 14.76 -25.73
CA VAL A 71 15.28 14.51 -25.40
C VAL A 71 15.70 15.38 -24.22
N LYS A 72 16.54 14.83 -23.35
CA LYS A 72 17.11 15.56 -22.23
C LYS A 72 18.39 16.29 -22.69
N PRO A 73 18.42 17.63 -22.71
CA PRO A 73 19.51 18.38 -23.33
C PRO A 73 20.82 18.32 -22.51
N THR A 74 20.73 18.27 -21.18
CA THR A 74 21.90 18.18 -20.29
C THR A 74 21.65 17.20 -19.15
N ASN A 75 22.70 16.67 -18.52
CA ASN A 75 22.56 15.67 -17.43
C ASN A 75 21.74 16.19 -16.23
N HIS A 76 21.78 17.49 -15.96
CA HIS A 76 21.08 18.12 -14.84
C HIS A 76 19.80 18.84 -15.26
N ALA A 77 19.43 18.83 -16.54
CA ALA A 77 18.18 19.41 -17.00
C ALA A 77 17.01 18.76 -16.24
N PRO A 78 16.19 19.54 -15.51
CA PRO A 78 14.97 19.04 -14.91
C PRO A 78 14.00 18.65 -16.03
N GLN A 79 13.02 17.81 -15.69
CA GLN A 79 12.09 17.25 -16.67
C GLN A 79 11.29 18.30 -17.45
N LYS A 80 10.97 19.43 -16.81
CA LYS A 80 10.27 20.56 -17.43
C LYS A 80 11.06 21.21 -18.58
N ASP A 81 12.38 21.02 -18.60
CA ASP A 81 13.29 21.62 -19.58
C ASP A 81 13.70 20.59 -20.65
N TYR A 82 13.01 19.43 -20.73
CA TYR A 82 13.21 18.51 -21.84
C TYR A 82 12.62 19.12 -23.11
N ILE A 83 13.33 18.93 -24.22
CA ILE A 83 12.95 19.52 -25.50
C ILE A 83 12.38 18.43 -26.40
N GLN A 84 11.34 18.76 -27.18
CA GLN A 84 10.80 17.84 -28.17
C GLN A 84 11.85 17.61 -29.27
N VAL A 85 12.00 16.36 -29.69
CA VAL A 85 12.87 15.99 -30.80
C VAL A 85 12.25 16.53 -32.09
N ALA A 86 13.04 17.24 -32.89
CA ALA A 86 12.57 17.74 -34.18
C ALA A 86 12.19 16.55 -35.09
N THR A 87 11.05 16.66 -35.77
CA THR A 87 10.54 15.61 -36.68
C THR A 87 11.23 15.63 -38.05
N ASP A 88 11.76 16.79 -38.45
CA ASP A 88 12.63 16.90 -39.62
C ASP A 88 14.02 16.31 -39.30
N SER A 89 14.50 15.39 -40.15
CA SER A 89 15.76 14.67 -39.93
C SER A 89 16.98 15.59 -39.86
N THR A 90 17.01 16.68 -40.64
CA THR A 90 18.14 17.63 -40.64
C THR A 90 18.15 18.45 -39.35
N ALA A 91 16.98 18.93 -38.93
CA ALA A 91 16.82 19.66 -37.67
C ALA A 91 17.10 18.75 -36.45
N MET A 92 16.70 17.47 -36.52
CA MET A 92 17.01 16.47 -35.50
C MET A 92 18.52 16.26 -35.37
N GLU A 93 19.22 16.08 -36.48
CA GLU A 93 20.67 15.93 -36.49
C GLU A 93 21.36 17.15 -35.87
N ALA A 94 20.96 18.37 -36.27
CA ALA A 94 21.50 19.61 -35.69
C ALA A 94 21.22 19.72 -34.18
N GLN A 95 20.05 19.29 -33.72
CA GLN A 95 19.69 19.23 -32.31
C GLN A 95 20.59 18.24 -31.55
N PHE A 96 20.79 17.03 -32.08
CA PHE A 96 21.66 16.03 -31.45
C PHE A 96 23.12 16.46 -31.45
N ALA A 97 23.59 17.11 -32.52
CA ALA A 97 24.93 17.70 -32.57
C ALA A 97 25.13 18.74 -31.46
N THR A 98 24.13 19.59 -31.19
CA THR A 98 24.17 20.58 -30.11
C THR A 98 24.26 19.91 -28.73
N ILE A 99 23.48 18.85 -28.50
CA ILE A 99 23.50 18.08 -27.25
C ILE A 99 24.86 17.38 -27.06
N TRP A 100 25.40 16.80 -28.13
CA TRP A 100 26.72 16.17 -28.17
C TRP A 100 27.83 17.16 -27.86
N HIS A 101 27.84 18.34 -28.50
CA HIS A 101 28.81 19.40 -28.23
C HIS A 101 28.79 19.84 -26.78
N THR A 102 27.59 19.99 -26.20
CA THR A 102 27.42 20.36 -24.79
C THR A 102 27.91 19.25 -23.86
N ALA A 103 27.83 17.98 -24.29
CA ALA A 103 28.34 16.86 -23.52
C ALA A 103 29.86 16.86 -23.33
N ARG A 104 30.61 17.51 -24.23
CA ARG A 104 32.06 17.71 -24.07
C ARG A 104 32.44 18.35 -22.75
N LEU A 105 31.59 19.24 -22.24
CA LEU A 105 31.84 20.02 -21.01
C LEU A 105 31.71 19.18 -19.72
N ARG A 106 31.38 17.88 -19.83
CA ARG A 106 31.16 16.98 -18.70
C ARG A 106 32.49 16.40 -18.18
N LYS A 107 32.51 15.97 -16.91
CA LYS A 107 33.68 15.35 -16.25
C LYS A 107 34.28 14.16 -17.01
N HIS A 108 33.43 13.34 -17.64
CA HIS A 108 33.84 12.20 -18.48
C HIS A 108 33.73 12.48 -19.99
N GLY A 109 33.52 13.75 -20.35
CA GLY A 109 33.29 14.20 -21.73
C GLY A 109 32.29 13.31 -22.47
N HIS A 110 32.75 12.76 -23.59
CA HIS A 110 31.97 11.92 -24.49
C HIS A 110 32.00 10.42 -24.15
N ALA A 111 32.94 9.96 -23.31
CA ALA A 111 33.20 8.53 -23.10
C ALA A 111 31.99 7.77 -22.50
N ALA A 112 31.14 8.48 -21.75
CA ALA A 112 29.93 7.94 -21.14
C ALA A 112 28.65 8.58 -21.72
N PHE A 113 28.70 9.14 -22.94
CA PHE A 113 27.54 9.77 -23.53
C PHE A 113 26.48 8.74 -23.94
N VAL A 114 25.26 8.98 -23.48
CA VAL A 114 24.04 8.27 -23.89
C VAL A 114 22.97 9.31 -24.18
N LEU A 115 22.32 9.21 -25.34
CA LEU A 115 21.21 10.06 -25.71
C LEU A 115 19.95 9.62 -24.94
N MET A 116 19.53 10.43 -23.98
CA MET A 116 18.40 10.12 -23.11
C MET A 116 17.10 10.60 -23.74
N LEU A 117 16.28 9.66 -24.20
CA LEU A 117 15.00 9.89 -24.87
C LEU A 117 13.85 9.58 -23.92
N TYR A 118 12.76 10.34 -24.06
CA TYR A 118 11.58 10.25 -23.21
C TYR A 118 10.32 10.29 -24.04
N VAL A 119 9.40 9.39 -23.73
CA VAL A 119 8.05 9.36 -24.30
C VAL A 119 7.06 9.34 -23.16
N TYR A 120 5.95 10.04 -23.35
CA TYR A 120 4.86 10.14 -22.38
C TYR A 120 3.64 9.40 -22.90
N VAL A 121 3.07 8.54 -22.06
CA VAL A 121 1.88 7.76 -22.40
C VAL A 121 0.76 8.05 -21.41
N SER A 122 -0.44 8.21 -21.94
CA SER A 122 -1.67 8.30 -21.17
C SER A 122 -2.08 6.90 -20.74
N ARG A 123 -1.60 6.41 -19.60
CA ARG A 123 -2.13 5.14 -19.07
C ARG A 123 -3.59 5.31 -18.67
N PRO A 124 -4.52 4.47 -19.19
CA PRO A 124 -5.90 4.48 -18.75
C PRO A 124 -5.97 4.33 -17.23
N ARG A 125 -6.88 5.06 -16.58
CA ARG A 125 -7.08 5.03 -15.12
C ARG A 125 -7.27 3.60 -14.58
N ALA A 126 -7.79 2.69 -15.42
CA ALA A 126 -7.93 1.27 -15.13
C ALA A 126 -6.58 0.51 -14.98
N GLN A 127 -5.47 0.94 -15.58
CA GLN A 127 -4.15 0.34 -15.32
C GLN A 127 -3.45 0.95 -14.10
N ARG A 128 -4.06 1.93 -13.41
CA ARG A 128 -3.67 2.32 -12.04
C ARG A 128 -4.18 1.30 -10.99
N LEU A 129 -4.53 0.08 -11.40
CA LEU A 129 -5.02 -1.00 -10.54
C LEU A 129 -3.97 -1.56 -9.55
N THR A 130 -2.85 -0.89 -9.33
CA THR A 130 -1.90 -1.23 -8.26
C THR A 130 -1.71 -0.12 -7.22
N SER A 131 -2.38 1.04 -7.35
CA SER A 131 -2.28 2.03 -6.28
C SER A 131 -3.23 1.67 -5.15
N LEU A 132 -2.81 0.76 -4.28
CA LEU A 132 -3.33 0.64 -2.92
C LEU A 132 -3.52 2.05 -2.37
N ARG A 133 -4.77 2.45 -2.10
CA ARG A 133 -5.06 3.76 -1.52
C ARG A 133 -4.57 3.77 -0.08
N ARG A 134 -4.27 4.95 0.45
CA ARG A 134 -4.04 5.08 1.90
C ARG A 134 -5.34 4.73 2.62
N ALA A 135 -5.28 3.73 3.50
CA ALA A 135 -6.35 3.46 4.45
C ALA A 135 -6.35 4.57 5.51
N THR A 136 -7.08 5.66 5.27
CA THR A 136 -7.27 6.75 6.24
C THR A 136 -8.28 6.32 7.30
N ASP A 137 -8.21 6.90 8.50
CA ASP A 137 -9.11 6.53 9.60
C ASP A 137 -10.60 6.67 9.22
N GLY A 138 -10.96 7.76 8.52
CA GLY A 138 -12.34 7.94 8.03
C GLY A 138 -12.79 6.83 7.09
N ARG A 139 -11.95 6.42 6.14
CA ARG A 139 -12.26 5.30 5.23
C ARG A 139 -12.30 3.97 5.99
N ILE A 140 -11.38 3.74 6.91
CA ILE A 140 -11.37 2.51 7.71
C ILE A 140 -12.68 2.40 8.49
N GLN A 141 -13.15 3.48 9.12
CA GLN A 141 -14.41 3.50 9.86
C GLN A 141 -15.63 3.24 8.97
N GLU A 142 -15.67 3.83 7.77
CA GLU A 142 -16.71 3.56 6.78
C GLU A 142 -16.71 2.08 6.35
N GLN A 143 -15.54 1.56 5.98
CA GLN A 143 -15.39 0.18 5.52
C GLN A 143 -15.60 -0.83 6.65
N LEU A 144 -15.29 -0.48 7.91
CA LEU A 144 -15.51 -1.35 9.06
C LEU A 144 -16.98 -1.73 9.18
N ARG A 145 -17.90 -0.77 9.00
CA ARG A 145 -19.34 -1.03 9.03
C ARG A 145 -19.77 -1.97 7.91
N ARG A 146 -19.26 -1.74 6.69
CA ARG A 146 -19.57 -2.55 5.50
C ARG A 146 -19.05 -3.98 5.64
N VAL A 147 -17.80 -4.12 6.08
CA VAL A 147 -17.15 -5.42 6.29
C VAL A 147 -17.81 -6.18 7.44
N ALA A 148 -18.15 -5.53 8.56
CA ALA A 148 -18.84 -6.18 9.67
C ALA A 148 -20.24 -6.67 9.26
N ALA A 149 -20.98 -5.89 8.46
CA ALA A 149 -22.26 -6.32 7.91
C ALA A 149 -22.10 -7.53 6.98
N TYR A 150 -21.11 -7.50 6.08
CA TYR A 150 -20.80 -8.60 5.17
C TYR A 150 -20.40 -9.87 5.94
N MET A 151 -19.49 -9.78 6.92
CA MET A 151 -19.10 -10.93 7.73
C MET A 151 -20.30 -11.54 8.47
N ARG A 152 -21.24 -10.72 8.95
CA ARG A 152 -22.46 -11.21 9.59
C ARG A 152 -23.41 -11.89 8.60
N GLU A 153 -23.63 -11.28 7.43
CA GLU A 153 -24.52 -11.80 6.38
C GLU A 153 -24.04 -13.17 5.88
N TYR A 154 -22.73 -13.33 5.67
CA TYR A 154 -22.13 -14.56 5.18
C TYR A 154 -21.64 -15.50 6.30
N SER A 155 -22.00 -15.22 7.57
CA SER A 155 -21.59 -16.02 8.73
C SER A 155 -20.08 -16.31 8.80
N ILE A 156 -19.27 -15.32 8.43
CA ILE A 156 -17.81 -15.40 8.49
C ILE A 156 -17.37 -15.12 9.93
N GLU A 157 -16.82 -16.13 10.57
CA GLU A 157 -16.28 -16.02 11.92
C GLU A 157 -15.14 -14.99 11.99
N GLY A 158 -15.19 -14.13 13.02
CA GLY A 158 -14.16 -13.14 13.30
C GLY A 158 -14.62 -12.11 14.32
N GLY A 159 -13.69 -11.67 15.17
CA GLY A 159 -13.91 -10.65 16.18
C GLY A 159 -13.37 -9.28 15.76
N PRO A 160 -13.16 -8.37 16.74
CA PRO A 160 -12.72 -7.00 16.49
C PRO A 160 -11.42 -6.91 15.67
N ALA A 161 -10.44 -7.79 15.91
CA ALA A 161 -9.15 -7.74 15.22
C ALA A 161 -9.29 -8.14 13.76
N SER A 162 -10.00 -9.25 13.50
CA SER A 162 -10.32 -9.75 12.15
C SER A 162 -11.10 -8.73 11.32
N GLN A 163 -12.15 -8.13 11.90
CA GLN A 163 -12.98 -7.13 11.24
C GLN A 163 -12.16 -5.89 10.87
N ARG A 164 -11.30 -5.43 11.78
CA ARG A 164 -10.45 -4.24 11.54
C ARG A 164 -9.42 -4.50 10.45
N TYR A 165 -8.82 -5.68 10.41
CA TYR A 165 -7.89 -6.06 9.34
C TYR A 165 -8.57 -6.13 7.97
N ALA A 166 -9.74 -6.77 7.90
CA ALA A 166 -10.52 -6.83 6.67
C ALA A 166 -10.97 -5.42 6.21
N ALA A 167 -11.37 -4.54 7.14
CA ALA A 167 -11.70 -3.14 6.86
C ALA A 167 -10.50 -2.36 6.31
N ILE A 168 -9.31 -2.53 6.86
CA ILE A 168 -8.08 -1.90 6.36
C ILE A 168 -7.76 -2.39 4.94
N SER A 169 -7.92 -3.69 4.70
CA SER A 169 -7.69 -4.29 3.37
C SER A 169 -8.68 -3.72 2.35
N GLN A 170 -9.97 -3.64 2.70
CA GLN A 170 -11.01 -3.05 1.87
C GLN A 170 -10.81 -1.54 1.65
N ALA A 171 -10.37 -0.79 2.67
CA ALA A 171 -10.15 0.66 2.58
C ALA A 171 -9.05 1.06 1.57
N ARG A 172 -8.14 0.13 1.26
CA ARG A 172 -7.10 0.30 0.23
C ARG A 172 -7.62 0.09 -1.18
N LEU A 173 -8.79 -0.54 -1.35
CA LEU A 173 -9.40 -0.79 -2.64
C LEU A 173 -10.17 0.46 -3.15
N PRO A 174 -10.45 0.52 -4.46
CA PRO A 174 -11.39 1.48 -5.05
C PRO A 174 -12.78 1.43 -4.41
N ASP A 175 -13.55 2.52 -4.52
CA ASP A 175 -14.83 2.66 -3.80
C ASP A 175 -15.93 1.75 -4.38
N ASP A 176 -15.79 1.39 -5.67
CA ASP A 176 -16.59 0.45 -6.45
C ASP A 176 -16.18 -1.02 -6.26
N ALA A 177 -15.10 -1.29 -5.51
CA ALA A 177 -14.68 -2.66 -5.27
C ALA A 177 -15.72 -3.42 -4.41
N PRO A 178 -16.02 -4.68 -4.76
CA PRO A 178 -16.90 -5.50 -3.94
C PRO A 178 -16.27 -5.70 -2.56
N VAL A 179 -17.12 -5.81 -1.53
CA VAL A 179 -16.65 -6.12 -0.17
C VAL A 179 -16.14 -7.55 -0.17
N GLN A 180 -14.89 -7.74 0.22
CA GLN A 180 -14.28 -9.06 0.35
C GLN A 180 -13.50 -9.16 1.64
N VAL A 181 -13.57 -10.33 2.28
CA VAL A 181 -12.76 -10.65 3.44
C VAL A 181 -11.52 -11.40 2.97
N PRO A 182 -10.29 -10.92 3.26
CA PRO A 182 -9.08 -11.61 2.85
C PRO A 182 -9.01 -13.03 3.43
N ASP A 183 -8.64 -14.01 2.61
CA ASP A 183 -8.34 -15.38 3.08
C ASP A 183 -6.84 -15.65 3.01
N ASN A 184 -6.10 -15.07 3.94
CA ASN A 184 -4.65 -15.22 4.05
C ASN A 184 -4.24 -15.65 5.47
N ALA A 185 -2.95 -15.95 5.65
CA ALA A 185 -2.43 -16.42 6.93
C ALA A 185 -2.69 -15.44 8.08
N THR A 186 -2.55 -14.12 7.81
CA THR A 186 -2.81 -13.08 8.81
C THR A 186 -4.27 -13.07 9.24
N MET A 187 -5.22 -13.19 8.31
CA MET A 187 -6.65 -13.26 8.65
C MET A 187 -6.93 -14.47 9.55
N ARG A 188 -6.37 -15.64 9.24
CA ARG A 188 -6.55 -16.84 10.06
C ARG A 188 -5.98 -16.68 11.47
N GLN A 189 -4.79 -16.08 11.58
CA GLN A 189 -4.19 -15.77 12.89
C GLN A 189 -5.02 -14.80 13.72
N LEU A 190 -5.57 -13.75 13.10
CA LEU A 190 -6.40 -12.78 13.79
C LEU A 190 -7.73 -13.40 14.26
N ARG A 191 -8.33 -14.30 13.48
CA ARG A 191 -9.52 -15.04 13.93
C ARG A 191 -9.22 -15.92 15.14
N PHE A 192 -8.06 -16.58 15.15
CA PHE A 192 -7.62 -17.35 16.31
C PHE A 192 -7.41 -16.48 17.55
N ILE A 193 -6.82 -15.30 17.40
CA ILE A 193 -6.66 -14.34 18.51
C ILE A 193 -8.03 -13.88 19.03
N ASP A 194 -8.95 -13.51 18.13
CA ASP A 194 -10.31 -13.10 18.51
C ASP A 194 -11.07 -14.23 19.24
N GLU A 195 -10.83 -15.48 18.87
CA GLU A 195 -11.41 -16.65 19.55
C GLU A 195 -10.84 -16.84 20.96
N GLN A 196 -9.51 -16.74 21.10
CA GLN A 196 -8.84 -16.83 22.40
C GLN A 196 -9.25 -15.68 23.33
N GLU A 197 -9.36 -14.46 22.81
CA GLU A 197 -9.84 -13.30 23.59
C GLU A 197 -11.27 -13.53 24.07
N ARG A 198 -12.16 -14.03 23.21
CA ARG A 198 -13.53 -14.36 23.61
C ARG A 198 -13.60 -15.44 24.68
N ALA A 199 -12.74 -16.46 24.61
CA ALA A 199 -12.67 -17.51 25.63
C ALA A 199 -12.18 -16.95 26.97
N MET A 200 -11.14 -16.12 26.97
CA MET A 200 -10.64 -15.47 28.18
C MET A 200 -11.66 -14.52 28.80
N ASP A 201 -12.36 -13.73 27.99
CA ASP A 201 -13.41 -12.83 28.46
C ASP A 201 -14.56 -13.62 29.11
N HIS A 202 -14.94 -14.76 28.51
CA HIS A 202 -15.94 -15.64 29.07
C HIS A 202 -15.51 -16.20 30.43
N ASP A 203 -14.28 -16.71 30.52
CA ASP A 203 -13.72 -17.25 31.76
C ASP A 203 -13.60 -16.18 32.85
N GLN A 204 -13.20 -14.95 32.49
CA GLN A 204 -13.16 -13.82 33.42
C GLN A 204 -14.56 -13.44 33.92
N VAL A 205 -15.57 -13.39 33.04
CA VAL A 205 -16.94 -13.09 33.45
C VAL A 205 -17.49 -14.19 34.36
N GLU A 206 -17.20 -15.47 34.06
CA GLU A 206 -17.57 -16.57 34.94
C GLU A 206 -16.86 -16.49 36.29
N GLN A 207 -15.56 -16.21 36.30
CA GLN A 207 -14.79 -16.09 37.53
C GLN A 207 -15.25 -14.89 38.36
N GLN A 208 -15.53 -13.74 37.74
CA GLN A 208 -16.08 -12.58 38.42
C GLN A 208 -17.45 -12.89 39.02
N ARG A 209 -18.33 -13.61 38.31
CA ARG A 209 -19.62 -14.06 38.85
C ARG A 209 -19.46 -15.00 40.05
N ARG A 210 -18.45 -15.89 40.02
CA ARG A 210 -18.13 -16.77 41.15
C ARG A 210 -17.62 -15.95 42.34
N CYS A 211 -16.68 -15.03 42.13
CA CYS A 211 -16.15 -14.15 43.17
C CYS A 211 -17.22 -13.22 43.77
N ASP A 212 -18.09 -12.63 42.95
CA ASP A 212 -19.20 -11.79 43.41
C ASP A 212 -20.21 -12.60 44.25
N GLY A 213 -20.36 -13.89 43.95
CA GLY A 213 -21.14 -14.83 44.76
C GLY A 213 -20.46 -15.25 46.07
N GLU A 214 -19.15 -15.06 46.21
CA GLU A 214 -18.39 -15.46 47.40
C GLU A 214 -18.37 -14.39 48.49
N TYR A 215 -18.56 -13.10 48.17
CA TYR A 215 -18.55 -12.01 49.17
C TYR A 215 -19.97 -11.54 49.50
N HIS A 216 -20.30 -11.52 50.78
CA HIS A 216 -21.63 -11.09 51.25
C HIS A 216 -21.51 -9.96 52.27
N LEU A 217 -22.46 -9.01 52.23
CA LEU A 217 -22.55 -7.93 53.20
C LEU A 217 -23.03 -8.47 54.55
N VAL A 218 -22.16 -8.44 55.56
CA VAL A 218 -22.43 -8.87 56.93
C VAL A 218 -22.21 -7.69 57.87
N ARG A 219 -23.04 -7.58 58.91
CA ARG A 219 -22.83 -6.58 59.98
C ARG A 219 -21.93 -7.16 61.06
N VAL A 220 -20.75 -6.58 61.25
CA VAL A 220 -19.79 -6.99 62.28
C VAL A 220 -19.66 -5.88 63.31
N ARG A 221 -19.46 -6.24 64.58
CA ARG A 221 -19.32 -5.27 65.67
C ARG A 221 -17.86 -4.88 65.85
N MET A 222 -17.51 -3.63 65.55
CA MET A 222 -16.18 -3.06 65.83
C MET A 222 -16.29 -2.04 66.96
N HIS A 223 -15.51 -2.20 68.02
CA HIS A 223 -15.51 -1.30 69.19
C HIS A 223 -16.91 -0.99 69.74
N GLY A 224 -17.81 -1.99 69.72
CA GLY A 224 -19.18 -1.85 70.19
C GLY A 224 -20.20 -1.37 69.14
N THR A 225 -19.76 -0.89 67.98
CA THR A 225 -20.61 -0.36 66.89
C THR A 225 -20.77 -1.36 65.75
N PRO A 226 -21.99 -1.65 65.26
CA PRO A 226 -22.20 -2.48 64.08
C PRO A 226 -21.77 -1.76 62.79
N VAL A 227 -20.84 -2.34 62.05
CA VAL A 227 -20.33 -1.84 60.77
C VAL A 227 -20.65 -2.85 59.66
N PRO A 228 -21.31 -2.45 58.56
CA PRO A 228 -21.55 -3.33 57.42
C PRO A 228 -20.25 -3.51 56.61
N MET A 229 -19.88 -4.76 56.36
CA MET A 229 -18.67 -5.11 55.60
C MET A 229 -18.92 -6.30 54.69
N TYR A 230 -18.27 -6.33 53.52
CA TYR A 230 -18.25 -7.50 52.64
C TYR A 230 -17.22 -8.51 53.14
N LEU A 231 -17.66 -9.73 53.42
CA LEU A 231 -16.81 -10.82 53.90
C LEU A 231 -16.96 -12.03 52.99
N ASN A 232 -15.86 -12.75 52.77
CA ASN A 232 -15.86 -13.99 52.02
C ASN A 232 -16.62 -15.08 52.81
N VAL A 233 -17.58 -15.74 52.16
CA VAL A 233 -18.45 -16.75 52.77
C VAL A 233 -17.68 -18.03 53.09
N SER A 234 -16.69 -18.41 52.29
CA SER A 234 -15.85 -19.59 52.51
C SER A 234 -14.97 -19.42 53.75
N ASP A 235 -14.32 -18.25 53.89
CA ASP A 235 -13.50 -17.92 55.06
C ASP A 235 -14.37 -17.85 56.34
N LEU A 236 -15.56 -17.25 56.24
CA LEU A 236 -16.51 -17.21 57.35
C LEU A 236 -16.97 -18.61 57.76
N ARG A 237 -17.24 -19.51 56.81
CA ARG A 237 -17.62 -20.89 57.10
C ARG A 237 -16.49 -21.63 57.79
N GLU A 238 -15.27 -21.50 57.29
CA GLU A 238 -14.08 -22.11 57.90
C GLU A 238 -13.88 -21.63 59.34
N ALA A 239 -13.92 -20.31 59.56
CA ALA A 239 -13.76 -19.72 60.89
C ALA A 239 -14.86 -20.14 61.88
N LEU A 240 -16.09 -20.39 61.39
CA LEU A 240 -17.23 -20.82 62.19
C LEU A 240 -17.37 -22.36 62.29
N GLY A 241 -16.48 -23.13 61.66
CA GLY A 241 -16.55 -24.60 61.61
C GLY A 241 -17.75 -25.15 60.83
N LEU A 242 -18.28 -24.38 59.87
CA LEU A 242 -19.40 -24.77 59.01
C LEU A 242 -18.90 -25.50 57.75
N PRO A 243 -19.68 -26.42 57.18
CA PRO A 243 -19.32 -27.08 55.93
C PRO A 243 -19.28 -26.10 54.75
N GLN A 244 -18.45 -26.40 53.76
CA GLN A 244 -18.26 -25.58 52.54
C GLN A 244 -19.47 -25.63 51.59
N TYR A 245 -20.40 -26.56 51.77
CA TYR A 245 -21.65 -26.60 50.99
C TYR A 245 -22.76 -25.77 51.64
N SER A 246 -23.73 -25.31 50.84
CA SER A 246 -24.88 -24.54 51.34
C SER A 246 -25.74 -25.37 52.29
N LEU A 247 -26.02 -24.83 53.48
CA LEU A 247 -26.96 -25.44 54.44
C LEU A 247 -28.42 -25.08 54.13
N ARG A 248 -28.68 -24.23 53.13
CA ARG A 248 -30.04 -23.90 52.70
C ARG A 248 -30.60 -25.07 51.88
N PRO A 249 -31.77 -25.64 52.24
CA PRO A 249 -32.45 -26.62 51.41
C PRO A 249 -32.83 -25.99 50.04
N PRO A 250 -32.83 -26.75 48.94
CA PRO A 250 -33.11 -26.24 47.60
C PRO A 250 -34.54 -25.70 47.37
N HIS A 251 -35.45 -25.81 48.35
CA HIS A 251 -36.88 -25.50 48.19
C HIS A 251 -37.40 -24.35 49.06
N ARG A 252 -36.53 -23.46 49.52
CA ARG A 252 -36.98 -22.17 50.06
C ARG A 252 -36.43 -21.03 49.20
N ASP A 253 -37.13 -20.80 48.10
CA ASP A 253 -37.13 -19.49 47.46
C ASP A 253 -37.71 -18.47 48.44
N SER A 254 -37.03 -17.34 48.54
CA SER A 254 -37.27 -16.29 49.53
C SER A 254 -38.63 -15.61 49.27
N LEU A 255 -39.47 -15.51 50.30
CA LEU A 255 -40.50 -14.48 50.44
C LEU A 255 -39.83 -13.15 50.81
#